data_AF-A0AAD0WR10-F1
#
_entry.id   AF-A0AAD0WR10-F1
#
_cell.length_a   1.000
_cell.length_b   1.000
_cell.length_c   1.000
_cell.angle_alpha   90.00
_cell.angle_beta   90.00
_cell.angle_gamma   90.00
#
_symmetry.space_group_name_H-M   'P 1'
#
loop_
_entity.id
_entity.type
_entity.pdbx_description
1 polymer ?
#
loop_
_entity_poly.entity_id
_entity_poly.type
_entity_poly.pdbx_seq_one_letter_code
_entity_poly.pdbx_strand_id
1 'polypeptide(L)'
;MRIFLFLILLSLYSYACSGDCMACHPVLKESIKEKHHQVLVSCVSCHTKTPTTMVECGGDCFACHSQNTLIKSNRIEHQNLASCKECHINKEDLFNPPSMNNGSRLMDLLKNK
;
A
#
# COMPACT_ATOMS: atom_id res chain seq x y z
N MET A 1 -27.72 -18.42 22.11
CA MET A 1 -27.73 -17.80 20.75
C MET A 1 -27.28 -16.35 20.74
N ARG A 2 -27.79 -15.45 21.62
CA ARG A 2 -27.39 -14.03 21.67
C ARG A 2 -25.90 -13.78 21.95
N ILE A 3 -25.29 -14.54 22.86
CA ILE A 3 -23.86 -14.43 23.19
C ILE A 3 -22.95 -14.86 22.03
N PHE A 4 -23.33 -15.91 21.29
CA PHE A 4 -22.59 -16.34 20.10
C PHE A 4 -22.64 -15.29 18.97
N LEU A 5 -23.79 -14.65 18.76
CA LEU A 5 -23.92 -13.52 17.83
C LEU A 5 -23.06 -12.32 18.23
N PHE A 6 -22.97 -12.01 19.53
CA PHE A 6 -22.09 -10.97 20.05
C PHE A 6 -20.60 -11.29 19.86
N LEU A 7 -20.18 -12.54 20.07
CA LEU A 7 -18.80 -12.97 19.86
C LEU A 7 -18.42 -12.92 18.37
N ILE A 8 -19.34 -13.29 17.46
CA ILE A 8 -19.13 -13.20 16.02
C ILE A 8 -19.02 -11.73 15.57
N LEU A 9 -19.91 -10.84 16.04
CA LEU A 9 -19.82 -9.40 15.74
C LEU A 9 -18.52 -8.78 16.27
N LEU A 10 -18.07 -9.17 17.47
CA LEU A 10 -16.84 -8.66 18.08
C LEU A 10 -15.58 -9.14 17.33
N SER A 11 -15.61 -10.37 16.80
CA SER A 11 -14.52 -10.91 15.99
C SER A 11 -14.38 -10.22 14.63
N LEU A 12 -15.49 -9.76 14.02
CA LEU A 12 -15.46 -8.97 12.79
C LEU A 12 -14.97 -7.54 13.03
N TYR A 13 -15.26 -6.95 14.20
CA TYR A 13 -14.81 -5.61 14.59
C TYR A 13 -13.31 -5.50 14.86
N SER A 14 -12.63 -6.63 15.05
CA SER A 14 -11.21 -6.68 15.43
C SER A 14 -10.24 -6.63 14.24
N TYR A 15 -10.75 -6.56 13.00
CA TYR A 15 -9.94 -6.40 11.79
C TYR A 15 -9.66 -4.93 11.44
N ALA A 16 -9.68 -4.02 12.42
CA ALA A 16 -9.17 -2.66 12.24
C ALA A 16 -7.66 -2.75 11.93
N CYS A 17 -7.30 -2.60 10.65
CA CYS A 17 -5.96 -2.91 10.14
C CYS A 17 -4.89 -2.03 10.79
N SER A 18 -3.79 -2.63 11.28
CA SER A 18 -2.64 -1.91 11.83
C SER A 18 -1.90 -1.09 10.75
N GLY A 19 -1.04 -0.15 11.16
CA GLY A 19 -0.04 0.44 10.25
C GLY A 19 1.00 -0.57 9.73
N ASP A 20 0.91 -1.83 10.15
CA ASP A 20 1.71 -2.95 9.69
C ASP A 20 1.19 -3.48 8.35
N CYS A 21 1.99 -3.26 7.31
CA CYS A 21 1.71 -3.69 5.95
C CYS A 21 1.44 -5.20 5.85
N MET A 22 2.08 -6.03 6.68
CA MET A 22 1.96 -7.50 6.62
C MET A 22 0.69 -8.04 7.27
N ALA A 23 0.02 -7.24 8.12
CA ALA A 23 -1.30 -7.59 8.64
C ALA A 23 -2.33 -7.60 7.51
N CYS A 24 -2.14 -6.69 6.56
CA CYS A 24 -3.03 -6.44 5.45
C CYS A 24 -2.58 -7.20 4.17
N HIS A 25 -1.28 -7.36 3.95
CA HIS A 25 -0.67 -8.09 2.83
C HIS A 25 0.09 -9.35 3.30
N PRO A 26 -0.59 -10.47 3.58
CA PRO A 26 0.03 -11.65 4.17
C PRO A 26 1.09 -12.30 3.26
N VAL A 27 0.97 -12.15 1.93
CA VAL A 27 1.95 -12.64 0.95
C VAL A 27 3.33 -11.99 1.16
N LEU A 28 3.37 -10.75 1.66
CA LEU A 28 4.65 -10.10 1.97
C LEU A 28 5.44 -10.82 3.05
N LYS A 29 4.81 -11.62 3.92
CA LYS A 29 5.55 -12.36 4.96
C LYS A 29 6.59 -13.30 4.36
N GLU A 30 6.35 -13.79 3.14
CA GLU A 30 7.26 -14.67 2.42
C GLU A 30 8.38 -13.88 1.71
N SER A 31 8.06 -12.69 1.18
CA SER A 31 8.99 -11.88 0.39
C SER A 31 9.67 -10.73 1.17
N ILE A 32 9.32 -10.48 2.44
CA ILE A 32 9.84 -9.33 3.21
C ILE A 32 11.36 -9.33 3.39
N LYS A 33 11.99 -10.51 3.27
CA LYS A 33 13.44 -10.66 3.33
C LYS A 33 14.13 -10.17 2.06
N GLU A 34 13.41 -10.03 0.95
CA GLU A 34 13.93 -9.48 -0.29
C GLU A 34 14.31 -8.02 -0.11
N LYS A 35 15.48 -7.65 -0.63
CA LYS A 35 16.09 -6.34 -0.41
C LYS A 35 15.14 -5.16 -0.73
N HIS A 36 14.33 -5.29 -1.78
CA HIS A 36 13.40 -4.23 -2.21
C HIS A 36 12.11 -4.18 -1.39
N HIS A 37 11.75 -5.25 -0.68
CA HIS A 37 10.58 -5.29 0.21
C HIS A 37 10.90 -4.88 1.66
N GLN A 38 12.17 -4.97 2.08
CA GLN A 38 12.59 -4.59 3.44
C GLN A 38 12.27 -3.14 3.82
N VAL A 39 12.14 -2.23 2.84
CA VAL A 39 11.74 -0.83 3.07
C VAL A 39 10.40 -0.72 3.80
N LEU A 40 9.50 -1.68 3.65
CA LEU A 40 8.19 -1.70 4.31
C LEU A 40 8.31 -1.80 5.84
N VAL A 41 9.40 -2.39 6.35
CA VAL A 41 9.68 -2.45 7.79
C VAL A 41 10.02 -1.07 8.36
N SER A 42 10.54 -0.16 7.53
CA SER A 42 10.81 1.22 7.97
C SER A 42 9.52 2.03 8.16
N CYS A 43 8.46 1.72 7.41
CA CYS A 43 7.20 2.47 7.44
C CYS A 43 6.53 2.37 8.81
N VAL A 44 6.56 1.19 9.43
CA VAL A 44 5.95 0.93 10.75
C VAL A 44 6.65 1.67 11.89
N SER A 45 7.88 2.16 11.69
CA SER A 45 8.60 2.93 12.71
C SER A 45 7.93 4.29 13.01
N CYS A 46 7.32 4.90 11.99
CA CYS A 46 6.59 6.16 12.11
C CYS A 46 5.08 5.92 12.14
N HIS A 47 4.57 4.97 11.34
CA HIS A 47 3.15 4.61 11.27
C HIS A 47 2.78 3.53 12.28
N THR A 48 2.99 3.84 13.56
CA THR A 48 2.77 2.90 14.67
C THR A 48 1.31 2.70 15.07
N LYS A 49 0.42 3.59 14.62
CA LYS A 49 -1.01 3.58 14.94
C LYS A 49 -1.85 3.65 13.69
N THR A 50 -2.94 2.90 13.70
CA THR A 50 -3.99 3.01 12.70
C THR A 50 -4.79 4.30 12.93
N PRO A 51 -4.92 5.18 11.92
CA PRO A 51 -5.87 6.27 11.98
C PRO A 51 -7.27 5.73 12.26
N THR A 52 -8.07 6.38 13.10
CA THR A 52 -9.47 5.95 13.33
C THR A 52 -10.33 5.99 12.05
N THR A 53 -9.85 6.67 11.02
CA THR A 53 -10.44 6.74 9.68
C THR A 53 -10.06 5.56 8.78
N MET A 54 -9.09 4.73 9.17
CA MET A 54 -8.71 3.50 8.48
C MET A 54 -9.66 2.37 8.89
N VAL A 55 -10.78 2.28 8.17
CA VAL A 55 -11.83 1.29 8.40
C VAL A 55 -11.53 -0.08 7.78
N GLU A 56 -10.60 -0.16 6.83
CA GLU A 56 -10.26 -1.39 6.13
C GLU A 56 -8.76 -1.58 5.93
N CYS A 57 -8.40 -2.83 5.65
CA CYS A 57 -7.10 -3.28 5.20
C CYS A 57 -6.70 -2.59 3.90
N GLY A 58 -5.73 -1.67 3.97
CA GLY A 58 -5.43 -0.81 2.84
C GLY A 58 -6.60 0.10 2.47
N GLY A 59 -7.45 0.46 3.45
CA GLY A 59 -8.49 1.49 3.34
C GLY A 59 -7.83 2.75 2.83
N ASP A 60 -7.92 2.94 1.52
CA ASP A 60 -6.87 3.49 0.67
C ASP A 60 -5.95 4.49 1.40
N CYS A 61 -4.72 4.04 1.74
CA CYS A 61 -3.67 4.93 2.27
C CYS A 61 -3.55 6.19 1.41
N PHE A 62 -3.90 6.05 0.13
CA PHE A 62 -3.88 7.09 -0.87
C PHE A 62 -5.24 7.74 -1.16
N ALA A 63 -6.34 7.30 -0.53
CA ALA A 63 -7.66 7.95 -0.67
C ALA A 63 -7.67 9.34 -0.05
N CYS A 64 -6.85 9.58 0.98
CA CYS A 64 -6.63 10.92 1.51
C CYS A 64 -5.44 11.64 0.85
N HIS A 65 -4.43 10.91 0.35
CA HIS A 65 -3.24 11.47 -0.28
C HIS A 65 -2.69 10.56 -1.40
N SER A 66 -2.79 10.94 -2.68
CA SER A 66 -2.25 10.12 -3.78
C SER A 66 -0.80 9.68 -3.53
N GLN A 67 -0.42 8.48 -3.95
CA GLN A 67 0.97 7.99 -3.85
C GLN A 67 1.94 8.99 -4.50
N ASN A 68 1.52 9.57 -5.61
CA ASN A 68 2.23 10.63 -6.32
C ASN A 68 2.41 11.91 -5.48
N THR A 69 1.44 12.27 -4.65
CA THR A 69 1.52 13.40 -3.71
C THR A 69 2.56 13.14 -2.63
N LEU A 70 2.58 11.94 -2.05
CA LEU A 70 3.54 11.58 -1.00
C LEU A 70 4.97 11.53 -1.54
N ILE A 71 5.18 11.00 -2.75
CA ILE A 71 6.48 11.03 -3.43
C ILE A 71 7.00 12.46 -3.62
N LYS A 72 6.10 13.44 -3.86
CA LYS A 72 6.46 14.85 -4.02
C LYS A 72 6.67 15.60 -2.69
N SER A 73 6.50 14.94 -1.54
CA SER A 73 6.71 15.58 -0.24
C SER A 73 8.20 15.73 0.08
N ASN A 74 8.51 16.59 1.07
CA ASN A 74 9.90 16.82 1.54
C ASN A 74 10.41 15.73 2.50
N ARG A 75 9.80 14.54 2.49
CA ARG A 75 10.17 13.40 3.36
C ARG A 75 10.81 12.31 2.51
N ILE A 76 12.07 12.02 2.76
CA ILE A 76 12.85 11.05 1.99
C ILE A 76 12.23 9.65 2.06
N GLU A 77 11.64 9.29 3.19
CA GLU A 77 10.97 8.02 3.39
C GLU A 77 9.74 7.86 2.48
N HIS A 78 9.03 8.96 2.21
CA HIS A 78 7.90 8.97 1.27
C HIS A 78 8.37 9.00 -0.19
N GLN A 79 9.49 9.65 -0.49
CA GLN A 79 10.09 9.66 -1.83
C GLN A 79 10.47 8.25 -2.28
N ASN A 80 10.89 7.39 -1.35
CA ASN A 80 11.22 5.98 -1.62
C ASN A 80 10.03 5.17 -2.21
N LEU A 81 8.79 5.64 -2.06
CA LEU A 81 7.61 5.03 -2.71
C LEU A 81 7.73 4.99 -4.25
N ALA A 82 8.58 5.84 -4.85
CA ALA A 82 8.86 5.79 -6.29
C ALA A 82 9.50 4.46 -6.71
N SER A 83 10.34 3.85 -5.86
CA SER A 83 10.98 2.56 -6.16
C SER A 83 9.95 1.42 -6.26
N CYS A 84 8.86 1.49 -5.51
CA CYS A 84 7.77 0.52 -5.58
C CYS A 84 7.14 0.49 -6.99
N LYS A 85 7.11 1.63 -7.68
CA LYS A 85 6.51 1.78 -9.02
C LYS A 85 7.34 1.17 -10.15
N GLU A 86 8.55 0.74 -9.87
CA GLU A 86 9.36 -0.02 -10.85
C GLU A 86 8.69 -1.36 -11.17
N CYS A 87 8.00 -1.96 -10.20
CA CYS A 87 7.29 -3.22 -10.34
C CYS A 87 5.77 -3.10 -10.10
N HIS A 88 5.32 -2.28 -9.15
CA HIS A 88 3.91 -2.09 -8.79
C HIS A 88 3.32 -0.85 -9.47
N ILE A 89 2.98 -0.98 -10.74
CA ILE A 89 2.38 0.10 -11.51
C ILE A 89 0.93 0.32 -11.06
N ASN A 90 0.62 1.53 -10.62
CA ASN A 90 -0.73 1.88 -10.17
C ASN A 90 -1.60 2.39 -11.34
N LYS A 91 -2.92 2.45 -11.13
CA LYS A 91 -3.86 2.90 -12.18
C LYS A 91 -3.62 4.35 -12.58
N GLU A 92 -3.30 5.22 -11.63
CA GLU A 92 -3.04 6.64 -11.90
C GLU A 92 -1.91 6.83 -12.92
N ASP A 93 -0.82 6.07 -12.79
CA ASP A 93 0.34 6.14 -13.67
C ASP A 93 0.07 5.52 -15.06
N LEU A 94 -0.93 4.64 -15.17
CA LEU A 94 -1.38 4.10 -16.46
C LEU A 94 -2.17 5.14 -17.26
N PHE A 95 -2.92 6.02 -16.58
CA PHE A 95 -3.80 7.01 -17.24
C PHE A 95 -3.23 8.43 -17.28
N ASN A 96 -2.29 8.78 -16.39
CA ASN A 96 -1.58 10.05 -16.34
C ASN A 96 -0.06 9.80 -16.37
N PRO A 97 0.50 9.39 -17.52
CA PRO A 97 1.94 9.17 -17.60
C PRO A 97 2.66 10.49 -17.30
N PRO A 98 3.71 10.50 -16.44
CA PRO A 98 4.59 11.64 -16.39
C PRO A 98 5.09 11.90 -17.81
N SER A 99 5.24 13.18 -18.17
CA SER A 99 5.81 13.65 -19.45
C SER A 99 7.25 13.12 -19.61
N MET A 100 7.38 11.84 -19.89
CA MET A 100 8.58 11.16 -20.32
C MET A 100 8.23 10.59 -21.68
N ASN A 101 9.13 10.82 -22.63
CA ASN A 101 8.99 10.64 -24.06
C ASN A 101 8.86 9.17 -24.52
N ASN A 102 8.23 8.31 -23.72
CA ASN A 102 8.06 6.88 -23.98
C ASN A 102 6.56 6.56 -24.03
N GLY A 103 5.94 6.86 -25.16
CA GLY A 103 4.56 6.52 -25.49
C GLY A 103 4.30 5.01 -25.64
N SER A 104 4.98 4.16 -24.87
CA SER A 104 5.00 2.71 -25.10
C SER A 104 4.73 1.86 -23.85
N ARG A 105 4.56 2.42 -22.65
CA ARG A 105 4.50 1.58 -21.43
C ARG A 105 3.32 0.61 -21.38
N LEU A 106 2.10 0.97 -21.81
CA LEU A 106 0.96 0.03 -21.74
C LEU A 106 1.13 -1.14 -22.72
N MET A 107 1.52 -0.87 -23.96
CA MET A 107 1.73 -1.93 -24.97
C MET A 107 2.97 -2.78 -24.67
N ASP A 108 4.03 -2.20 -24.10
CA ASP A 108 5.23 -2.92 -23.70
C ASP A 108 4.96 -3.87 -22.51
N LEU A 109 4.12 -3.45 -21.55
CA LEU A 109 3.70 -4.29 -20.43
C LEU A 109 2.81 -5.47 -20.86
N LEU A 110 1.95 -5.27 -21.86
CA LEU A 110 1.08 -6.32 -22.41
C LEU A 110 1.86 -7.32 -23.28
N LYS A 111 3.04 -6.95 -23.79
CA LYS A 111 3.89 -7.81 -24.63
C LYS A 111 4.77 -8.79 -23.84
N ASN A 112 5.04 -8.51 -22.57
CA ASN A 112 5.93 -9.29 -21.70
C ASN A 112 5.18 -10.30 -20.79
N LYS A 113 3.98 -10.72 -21.20
CA LYS A 113 3.18 -11.75 -20.52
C LYS A 113 2.95 -12.92 -21.47
#